data_AF-A0A5C6NMZ4-F1
#
_entry.id   AF-A0A5C6NMZ4-F1
#
_cell.length_a   1.000
_cell.length_b   1.000
_cell.length_c   1.000
_cell.angle_alpha   90.00
_cell.angle_beta   90.00
_cell.angle_gamma   90.00
#
_symmetry.space_group_name_H-M   'P 1'
#
loop_
_entity.id
_entity.type
_entity.pdbx_description
1 polymer ?
#
loop_
_entity_poly.entity_id
_entity_poly.type
_entity_poly.pdbx_seq_one_letter_code
_entity_poly.pdbx_strand_id
1 'polypeptide(L)'
;MLEKWDTTLRLKVINEAKHLTRSIELCRLLKAAEKLTDNDDTTWDSDMASLLLLLHLLPPTAGWKRTRISPGEAVDKMLVFHKSCCSLDEHLRRDGRQPYILAVGRTRKKIDSYYIVVDKQLIPCQATSSLCAFDELFKSHYVFNLSYDEYLGQLFTLLQTTVYTIAVQQQMSLPEFVNFVQKSLTKSSIEVLKCLSVSFVR
;
A
#
# COMPACT_ATOMS: atom_id res chain seq x y z
N MET A 1 11.20 9.62 1.70
CA MET A 1 10.20 8.66 2.24
C MET A 1 9.98 7.57 1.21
N LEU A 2 10.06 6.29 1.58
CA LEU A 2 10.15 5.08 0.71
C LEU A 2 11.16 5.14 -0.48
N GLU A 3 11.74 6.30 -0.81
CA GLU A 3 12.83 6.55 -1.77
C GLU A 3 14.10 5.74 -1.47
N LYS A 4 14.29 5.29 -0.24
CA LYS A 4 15.40 4.41 0.17
C LYS A 4 15.08 2.92 -0.02
N TRP A 5 13.90 2.59 -0.53
CA TRP A 5 13.48 1.22 -0.81
C TRP A 5 14.44 0.53 -1.77
N ASP A 6 14.93 1.28 -2.77
CA ASP A 6 15.61 0.73 -3.95
C ASP A 6 16.99 0.09 -3.70
N THR A 7 17.69 0.43 -2.61
CA THR A 7 19.11 0.04 -2.48
C THR A 7 19.34 -1.15 -1.56
N THR A 8 19.04 -1.05 -0.27
CA THR A 8 19.44 -2.10 0.69
C THR A 8 18.26 -2.97 1.14
N LEU A 9 17.11 -2.35 1.41
CA LEU A 9 15.98 -3.08 1.98
C LEU A 9 15.32 -4.00 0.94
N ARG A 10 15.09 -3.50 -0.28
CA ARG A 10 14.57 -4.30 -1.39
C ARG A 10 15.42 -5.55 -1.64
N LEU A 11 16.74 -5.42 -1.72
CA LEU A 11 17.63 -6.57 -1.95
C LEU A 11 17.55 -7.60 -0.83
N LYS A 12 17.49 -7.14 0.43
CA LYS A 12 17.30 -8.02 1.59
C LYS A 12 15.97 -8.77 1.52
N VAL A 13 14.88 -8.06 1.22
CA VAL A 13 13.54 -8.66 1.07
C VAL A 13 13.54 -9.74 -0.01
N ILE A 14 14.11 -9.45 -1.18
CA ILE A 14 14.21 -10.42 -2.28
C ILE A 14 15.04 -11.65 -1.87
N ASN A 15 16.19 -11.43 -1.22
CA ASN A 15 17.06 -12.53 -0.81
C ASN A 15 16.42 -13.43 0.25
N GLU A 16 15.80 -12.84 1.28
CA GLU A 16 15.08 -13.61 2.30
C GLU A 16 13.91 -14.39 1.69
N ALA A 17 13.16 -13.77 0.76
CA ALA A 17 12.01 -14.41 0.13
C ALA A 17 12.39 -15.63 -0.72
N LYS A 18 13.64 -15.74 -1.21
CA LYS A 18 14.13 -16.92 -1.94
C LYS A 18 14.24 -18.17 -1.08
N HIS A 19 14.38 -18.01 0.24
CA HIS A 19 14.49 -19.11 1.20
C HIS A 19 13.14 -19.66 1.65
N LEU A 20 12.03 -18.99 1.31
CA LEU A 20 10.68 -19.44 1.62
C LEU A 20 10.25 -20.64 0.76
N THR A 21 9.29 -21.41 1.26
CA THR A 21 8.65 -22.48 0.49
C THR A 21 8.00 -21.92 -0.77
N ARG A 22 8.42 -22.44 -1.93
CA ARG A 22 7.97 -21.94 -3.24
C ARG A 22 6.49 -22.26 -3.49
N SER A 23 5.66 -21.22 -3.55
CA SER A 23 4.33 -21.25 -4.16
C SER A 23 4.37 -20.61 -5.56
N ILE A 24 3.32 -20.83 -6.36
CA ILE A 24 3.20 -20.23 -7.70
C ILE A 24 3.20 -18.70 -7.60
N GLU A 25 2.46 -18.15 -6.63
CA GLU A 25 2.35 -16.71 -6.37
C GLU A 25 3.70 -16.12 -5.96
N LEU A 26 4.38 -16.73 -4.99
CA LEU A 26 5.70 -16.29 -4.54
C LEU A 26 6.73 -16.31 -5.68
N CYS A 27 6.73 -17.36 -6.51
CA CYS A 27 7.61 -17.45 -7.67
C CYS A 27 7.36 -16.31 -8.68
N ARG A 28 6.10 -15.92 -8.90
CA ARG A 28 5.75 -14.79 -9.78
C ARG A 28 6.23 -13.47 -9.20
N LEU A 29 6.01 -13.23 -7.90
CA LEU A 29 6.47 -12.01 -7.23
C LEU A 29 8.00 -11.90 -7.23
N LEU A 30 8.74 -12.98 -6.98
CA LEU A 30 10.20 -13.00 -7.05
C LEU A 30 10.70 -12.61 -8.44
N LYS A 31 10.16 -13.24 -9.51
CA LYS A 31 10.53 -12.93 -10.90
C LYS A 31 10.24 -11.47 -11.26
N ALA A 32 9.09 -10.96 -10.86
CA ALA A 32 8.71 -9.57 -11.09
C ALA A 32 9.64 -8.60 -10.33
N ALA A 33 9.91 -8.88 -9.05
CA ALA A 33 10.78 -8.06 -8.20
C ALA A 33 12.25 -8.04 -8.66
N GLU A 34 12.72 -9.11 -9.30
CA GLU A 34 14.07 -9.21 -9.89
C GLU A 34 14.14 -8.72 -11.35
N LYS A 35 13.03 -8.23 -11.92
CA LYS A 35 12.92 -7.82 -13.34
C LYS A 35 13.32 -8.93 -14.31
N LEU A 36 13.09 -10.20 -13.95
CA LEU A 36 13.44 -11.36 -14.78
C LEU A 36 12.36 -11.67 -15.85
N THR A 37 11.23 -10.98 -15.82
CA THR A 37 10.12 -11.17 -16.76
C THR A 37 9.62 -9.84 -17.30
N ASP A 38 10.08 -9.47 -18.49
CA ASP A 38 9.63 -8.23 -19.13
C ASP A 38 8.23 -8.33 -19.75
N ASN A 39 7.77 -9.54 -20.09
CA ASN A 39 6.56 -9.75 -20.89
C ASN A 39 5.36 -10.38 -20.13
N ASP A 40 5.44 -10.53 -18.80
CA ASP A 40 4.31 -11.02 -18.01
C ASP A 40 3.45 -9.84 -17.50
N ASP A 41 2.46 -9.49 -18.31
CA ASP A 41 1.49 -8.42 -18.01
C ASP A 41 0.53 -8.77 -16.84
N THR A 42 0.54 -10.02 -16.36
CA THR A 42 -0.31 -10.45 -15.24
C THR A 42 0.31 -10.15 -13.87
N THR A 43 1.57 -9.71 -13.82
CA THR A 43 2.30 -9.40 -12.59
C THR A 43 2.32 -7.90 -12.28
N TRP A 44 2.57 -7.55 -11.03
CA TRP A 44 2.84 -6.17 -10.62
C TRP A 44 4.20 -5.69 -11.10
N ASP A 45 4.41 -4.38 -11.16
CA ASP A 45 5.74 -3.84 -11.40
C ASP A 45 6.76 -4.30 -10.33
N SER A 46 8.04 -4.14 -10.67
CA SER A 46 9.16 -4.58 -9.84
C SER A 46 9.08 -4.05 -8.41
N ASP A 47 8.68 -2.81 -8.24
CA ASP A 47 8.67 -2.12 -6.96
C ASP A 47 7.53 -2.61 -6.08
N MET A 48 6.32 -2.64 -6.64
CA MET A 48 5.16 -3.19 -5.96
C MET A 48 5.38 -4.67 -5.62
N ALA A 49 5.89 -5.48 -6.56
CA ALA A 49 6.17 -6.88 -6.31
C ALA A 49 7.12 -7.08 -5.11
N SER A 50 8.15 -6.25 -4.99
CA SER A 50 9.06 -6.30 -3.85
C SER A 50 8.41 -5.90 -2.53
N LEU A 51 7.44 -4.96 -2.53
CA LEU A 51 6.66 -4.64 -1.35
C LEU A 51 5.75 -5.80 -0.95
N LEU A 52 5.10 -6.46 -1.92
CA LEU A 52 4.22 -7.60 -1.66
C LEU A 52 4.98 -8.81 -1.10
N LEU A 53 6.28 -8.97 -1.41
CA LEU A 53 7.13 -10.01 -0.78
C LEU A 53 7.21 -9.86 0.75
N LEU A 54 7.05 -8.65 1.31
CA LEU A 54 7.02 -8.46 2.76
C LEU A 54 5.89 -9.25 3.41
N LEU A 55 4.72 -9.34 2.77
CA LEU A 55 3.58 -10.11 3.29
C LEU A 55 3.86 -11.62 3.36
N HIS A 56 4.80 -12.12 2.55
CA HIS A 56 5.25 -13.52 2.61
C HIS A 56 6.33 -13.76 3.68
N LEU A 57 7.12 -12.73 4.00
CA LEU A 57 8.18 -12.79 5.01
C LEU A 57 7.68 -12.61 6.44
N LEU A 58 6.59 -11.88 6.59
CA LEU A 58 5.98 -11.63 7.89
C LEU A 58 5.30 -12.91 8.41
N PRO A 59 5.35 -13.15 9.72
CA PRO A 59 4.57 -14.24 10.28
C PRO A 59 3.08 -13.98 9.97
N PRO A 60 2.30 -15.03 9.70
CA PRO A 60 0.89 -14.89 9.40
C PRO A 60 0.20 -14.15 10.53
N THR A 61 -0.31 -12.96 10.23
CA THR A 61 -0.97 -12.14 11.23
C THR A 61 -2.33 -12.76 11.53
N ALA A 62 -2.49 -13.30 12.74
CA ALA A 62 -3.82 -13.65 13.23
C ALA A 62 -4.51 -12.34 13.60
N GLY A 63 -5.61 -12.02 12.93
CA GLY A 63 -6.49 -10.92 13.35
C GLY A 63 -7.03 -11.20 14.77
N TRP A 64 -7.67 -10.21 15.37
CA TRP A 64 -8.31 -10.34 16.70
C TRP A 64 -9.25 -11.55 16.79
N LYS A 65 -9.80 -11.99 15.64
CA LYS A 65 -10.68 -13.16 15.50
C LYS A 65 -9.97 -14.51 15.30
N ARG A 66 -8.64 -14.61 15.43
CA ARG A 66 -7.82 -15.84 15.24
C ARG A 66 -7.95 -16.51 13.86
N THR A 67 -8.57 -15.88 12.88
CA THR A 67 -8.57 -16.38 11.50
C THR A 67 -7.23 -16.00 10.87
N ARG A 68 -6.49 -16.98 10.38
CA ARG A 68 -5.25 -16.75 9.64
C ARG A 68 -5.61 -16.62 8.16
N ILE A 69 -5.22 -15.53 7.53
CA ILE A 69 -5.37 -15.35 6.08
C ILE A 69 -4.04 -15.66 5.36
N SER A 70 -4.15 -16.03 4.09
CA SER A 70 -3.02 -16.22 3.20
C SER A 70 -2.36 -14.88 2.82
N PRO A 71 -1.08 -14.87 2.39
CA PRO A 71 -0.46 -13.66 1.86
C PRO A 71 -1.23 -13.04 0.69
N GLY A 72 -1.80 -13.86 -0.20
CA GLY A 72 -2.64 -13.38 -1.30
C GLY A 72 -3.89 -12.64 -0.83
N GLU A 73 -4.59 -13.18 0.18
CA GLU A 73 -5.72 -12.48 0.80
C GLU A 73 -5.28 -11.18 1.48
N ALA A 74 -4.10 -11.13 2.10
CA ALA A 74 -3.56 -9.90 2.66
C ALA A 74 -3.26 -8.86 1.56
N VAL A 75 -2.73 -9.28 0.40
CA VAL A 75 -2.56 -8.41 -0.77
C VAL A 75 -3.91 -7.81 -1.16
N ASP A 76 -4.97 -8.60 -1.26
CA ASP A 76 -6.31 -8.15 -1.67
C ASP A 76 -6.98 -7.16 -0.68
N LYS A 77 -6.51 -7.11 0.57
CA LYS A 77 -6.88 -6.08 1.56
C LYS A 77 -6.14 -4.77 1.37
N MET A 78 -4.96 -4.80 0.74
CA MET A 78 -4.07 -3.64 0.62
C MET A 78 -4.12 -3.00 -0.76
N LEU A 79 -4.21 -3.83 -1.81
CA LEU A 79 -4.02 -3.43 -3.19
C LEU A 79 -5.00 -4.18 -4.10
N VAL A 80 -5.79 -3.42 -4.84
CA VAL A 80 -6.76 -3.94 -5.80
C VAL A 80 -6.40 -3.44 -7.18
N PHE A 81 -6.32 -4.37 -8.14
CA PHE A 81 -6.19 -4.01 -9.55
C PHE A 81 -7.58 -3.82 -10.16
N HIS A 82 -7.75 -2.71 -10.88
CA HIS A 82 -8.95 -2.45 -11.66
C HIS A 82 -8.58 -2.21 -13.12
N LYS A 83 -9.24 -2.92 -14.04
CA LYS A 83 -8.98 -2.76 -15.46
C LYS A 83 -9.55 -1.42 -15.94
N SER A 84 -8.73 -0.63 -16.64
CA SER A 84 -9.17 0.62 -17.27
C SER A 84 -10.38 0.38 -18.18
N CYS A 85 -11.27 1.38 -18.27
CA CYS A 85 -12.55 1.36 -19.00
C CYS A 85 -13.72 0.60 -18.33
N CYS A 86 -13.55 0.07 -17.12
CA CYS A 86 -14.64 -0.47 -16.31
C CYS A 86 -15.13 0.55 -15.27
N SER A 87 -16.42 0.51 -14.89
CA SER A 87 -16.94 1.37 -13.81
C SER A 87 -16.22 1.09 -12.48
N LEU A 88 -15.93 2.15 -11.72
CA LEU A 88 -15.32 2.07 -10.41
C LEU A 88 -16.36 1.89 -9.28
N ASP A 89 -17.66 1.92 -9.60
CA ASP A 89 -18.75 1.88 -8.61
C ASP A 89 -18.72 0.61 -7.75
N GLU A 90 -18.20 -0.49 -8.28
CA GLU A 90 -18.05 -1.74 -7.53
C GLU A 90 -17.16 -1.58 -6.29
N HIS A 91 -16.13 -0.71 -6.37
CA HIS A 91 -15.21 -0.46 -5.26
C HIS A 91 -15.84 0.41 -4.17
N LEU A 92 -16.80 1.27 -4.54
CA LEU A 92 -17.58 2.06 -3.58
C LEU A 92 -18.60 1.20 -2.82
N ARG A 93 -19.00 0.06 -3.41
CA ARG A 93 -19.94 -0.89 -2.82
C ARG A 93 -19.27 -2.03 -2.07
N ARG A 94 -17.95 -2.21 -2.23
CA ARG A 94 -17.19 -3.29 -1.59
C ARG A 94 -17.21 -3.14 -0.08
N ASP A 95 -17.65 -4.20 0.61
CA ASP A 95 -17.52 -4.32 2.05
C ASP A 95 -16.11 -4.85 2.39
N GLY A 96 -15.27 -3.96 2.92
CA GLY A 96 -13.90 -4.25 3.32
C GLY A 96 -13.36 -3.14 4.21
N ARG A 97 -12.33 -3.44 5.02
CA ARG A 97 -11.67 -2.38 5.79
C ARG A 97 -10.87 -1.52 4.82
N GLN A 98 -11.11 -0.22 4.91
CA GLN A 98 -10.37 0.85 4.25
C GLN A 98 -9.36 1.40 5.27
N PRO A 99 -8.21 1.99 4.86
CA PRO A 99 -7.85 2.34 3.50
C PRO A 99 -7.16 1.22 2.70
N TYR A 100 -7.29 1.25 1.37
CA TYR A 100 -6.53 0.41 0.44
C TYR A 100 -6.22 1.15 -0.88
N ILE A 101 -5.23 0.66 -1.63
CA ILE A 101 -4.88 1.21 -2.95
C ILE A 101 -5.74 0.56 -4.03
N LEU A 102 -6.38 1.38 -4.84
CA LEU A 102 -7.00 0.98 -6.10
C LEU A 102 -6.09 1.41 -7.25
N ALA A 103 -5.46 0.43 -7.90
CA ALA A 103 -4.57 0.62 -9.03
C ALA A 103 -5.34 0.40 -10.33
N VAL A 104 -5.61 1.48 -11.07
CA VAL A 104 -6.38 1.48 -12.32
C VAL A 104 -5.43 1.45 -13.49
N GLY A 105 -5.50 0.40 -14.32
CA GLY A 105 -4.59 0.25 -15.44
C GLY A 105 -5.05 -0.74 -16.48
N ARG A 106 -4.33 -0.77 -17.61
CA ARG A 106 -4.53 -1.80 -18.64
C ARG A 106 -4.11 -3.18 -18.16
N THR A 107 -3.01 -3.25 -17.43
CA THR A 107 -2.42 -4.47 -16.86
C THR A 107 -1.83 -4.16 -15.49
N ARG A 108 -1.56 -5.16 -14.65
CA ARG A 108 -0.96 -4.95 -13.32
C ARG A 108 0.44 -4.33 -13.38
N LYS A 109 1.12 -4.48 -14.51
CA LYS A 109 2.43 -3.87 -14.79
C LYS A 109 2.34 -2.45 -15.37
N LYS A 110 1.19 -2.07 -15.92
CA LYS A 110 0.94 -0.77 -16.58
C LYS A 110 -0.29 -0.12 -15.96
N ILE A 111 -0.06 0.47 -14.78
CA ILE A 111 -1.06 1.26 -14.05
C ILE A 111 -1.05 2.68 -14.60
N ASP A 112 -2.24 3.17 -14.95
CA ASP A 112 -2.45 4.51 -15.49
C ASP A 112 -2.71 5.51 -14.35
N SER A 113 -3.36 5.09 -13.26
CA SER A 113 -3.68 5.94 -12.10
C SER A 113 -3.83 5.12 -10.81
N TYR A 114 -3.54 5.75 -9.68
CA TYR A 114 -3.74 5.17 -8.35
C TYR A 114 -4.74 6.00 -7.56
N TYR A 115 -5.55 5.32 -6.74
CA TYR A 115 -6.44 5.95 -5.78
C TYR A 115 -6.27 5.32 -4.40
N ILE A 116 -6.44 6.10 -3.33
CA ILE A 116 -6.67 5.58 -1.99
C ILE A 116 -8.18 5.51 -1.78
N VAL A 117 -8.70 4.33 -1.48
CA VAL A 117 -10.12 4.16 -1.16
C VAL A 117 -10.32 4.36 0.33
N VAL A 118 -11.12 5.38 0.71
CA VAL A 118 -11.43 5.76 2.10
C VAL A 118 -12.89 6.15 2.20
N ASP A 119 -13.60 5.65 3.20
CA ASP A 119 -15.04 5.84 3.44
C ASP A 119 -15.91 5.73 2.18
N LYS A 120 -15.62 4.73 1.33
CA LYS A 120 -16.28 4.51 0.03
C LYS A 120 -16.13 5.69 -0.94
N GLN A 121 -15.07 6.46 -0.79
CA GLN A 121 -14.64 7.52 -1.70
C GLN A 121 -13.29 7.17 -2.33
N LEU A 122 -13.04 7.69 -3.52
CA LEU A 122 -11.76 7.55 -4.22
C LEU A 122 -10.97 8.84 -4.10
N ILE A 123 -9.84 8.77 -3.42
CA ILE A 123 -8.89 9.86 -3.32
C ILE A 123 -7.84 9.67 -4.41
N PRO A 124 -7.73 10.55 -5.42
CA PRO A 124 -6.70 10.42 -6.45
C PRO A 124 -5.31 10.66 -5.87
N CYS A 125 -4.42 9.68 -6.09
CA CYS A 125 -3.01 9.83 -5.75
C CYS A 125 -2.30 10.74 -6.75
N GLN A 126 -1.29 11.49 -6.30
CA GLN A 126 -0.35 12.17 -7.20
C GLN A 126 0.84 11.27 -7.60
N ALA A 127 0.87 10.06 -7.04
CA ALA A 127 1.85 9.04 -7.30
C ALA A 127 2.05 8.75 -8.80
N THR A 128 3.29 8.92 -9.26
CA THR A 128 3.73 8.50 -10.60
C THR A 128 4.34 7.09 -10.61
N SER A 129 4.42 6.45 -9.45
CA SER A 129 4.96 5.10 -9.27
C SER A 129 4.18 4.34 -8.19
N SER A 130 4.32 3.02 -8.18
CA SER A 130 3.70 2.16 -7.17
C SER A 130 4.25 2.40 -5.77
N LEU A 131 5.54 2.74 -5.62
CA LEU A 131 6.13 3.14 -4.34
C LEU A 131 5.49 4.43 -3.80
N CYS A 132 5.28 5.42 -4.67
CA CYS A 132 4.61 6.66 -4.27
C CYS A 132 3.17 6.40 -3.86
N ALA A 133 2.45 5.52 -4.56
CA ALA A 133 1.07 5.16 -4.19
C ALA A 133 1.02 4.47 -2.82
N PHE A 134 1.99 3.59 -2.54
CA PHE A 134 2.14 2.95 -1.25
C PHE A 134 2.50 3.96 -0.14
N ASP A 135 3.38 4.91 -0.42
CA ASP A 135 3.73 5.99 0.50
C ASP A 135 2.51 6.86 0.85
N GLU A 136 1.66 7.18 -0.12
CA GLU A 136 0.38 7.87 0.11
C GLU A 136 -0.59 7.03 0.96
N LEU A 137 -0.68 5.71 0.71
CA LEU A 137 -1.45 4.81 1.58
C LEU A 137 -0.91 4.84 3.02
N PHE A 138 0.40 4.76 3.21
CA PHE A 138 1.04 4.81 4.53
C PHE A 138 0.76 6.13 5.27
N LYS A 139 0.73 7.24 4.53
CA LYS A 139 0.46 8.56 5.10
C LYS A 139 -1.00 8.74 5.48
N SER A 140 -1.92 8.05 4.80
CA SER A 140 -3.36 8.17 5.05
C SER A 140 -3.75 7.91 6.52
N HIS A 141 -3.07 6.99 7.21
CA HIS A 141 -3.26 6.74 8.65
C HIS A 141 -3.04 8.00 9.49
N TYR A 142 -1.95 8.73 9.26
CA TYR A 142 -1.60 9.90 10.07
C TYR A 142 -2.36 11.15 9.66
N VAL A 143 -2.68 11.29 8.37
CA VAL A 143 -3.37 12.47 7.83
C VAL A 143 -4.86 12.42 8.14
N PHE A 144 -5.50 11.26 8.00
CA PHE A 144 -6.94 11.10 8.14
C PHE A 144 -7.34 10.35 9.42
N ASN A 145 -6.38 10.01 10.30
CA ASN A 145 -6.62 9.22 11.51
C ASN A 145 -7.34 7.89 11.25
N LEU A 146 -6.95 7.21 10.16
CA LEU A 146 -7.57 5.95 9.73
C LEU A 146 -6.88 4.75 10.37
N SER A 147 -7.61 3.66 10.59
CA SER A 147 -6.99 2.38 10.97
C SER A 147 -6.81 1.50 9.75
N TYR A 148 -5.65 0.89 9.59
CA TYR A 148 -5.44 -0.14 8.57
C TYR A 148 -6.24 -1.42 8.87
N ASP A 149 -6.39 -2.27 7.86
CA ASP A 149 -6.88 -3.63 8.09
C ASP A 149 -5.98 -4.36 9.10
N GLU A 150 -6.59 -5.10 10.04
CA GLU A 150 -5.88 -5.77 11.13
C GLU A 150 -4.85 -6.79 10.62
N TYR A 151 -5.10 -7.39 9.46
CA TYR A 151 -4.18 -8.34 8.85
C TYR A 151 -2.93 -7.68 8.26
N LEU A 152 -2.95 -6.36 8.07
CA LEU A 152 -1.82 -5.57 7.57
C LEU A 152 -1.03 -4.89 8.69
N GLY A 153 -1.45 -5.04 9.95
CA GLY A 153 -0.85 -4.33 11.08
C GLY A 153 0.66 -4.57 11.21
N GLN A 154 1.12 -5.81 11.05
CA GLN A 154 2.54 -6.14 11.13
C GLN A 154 3.35 -5.52 9.99
N LEU A 155 2.79 -5.48 8.78
CA LEU A 155 3.42 -4.85 7.63
C LEU A 155 3.62 -3.36 7.87
N PHE A 156 2.57 -2.66 8.29
CA PHE A 156 2.66 -1.24 8.55
C PHE A 156 3.55 -0.92 9.75
N THR A 157 3.55 -1.76 10.79
CA THR A 157 4.48 -1.61 11.93
C THR A 157 5.94 -1.79 11.51
N LEU A 158 6.23 -2.79 10.66
CA LEU A 158 7.57 -2.99 10.11
C LEU A 158 8.01 -1.76 9.30
N LEU A 159 7.17 -1.26 8.40
CA LEU A 159 7.50 -0.10 7.57
C LEU A 159 7.64 1.17 8.41
N GLN A 160 6.75 1.38 9.38
CA GLN A 160 6.80 2.50 10.31
C GLN A 160 8.16 2.57 11.01
N THR A 161 8.68 1.44 11.48
CA THR A 161 9.93 1.37 12.23
C THR A 161 11.17 1.33 11.33
N THR A 162 11.14 0.58 10.24
CA THR A 162 12.33 0.31 9.41
C THR A 162 12.53 1.32 8.28
N VAL A 163 11.45 1.80 7.66
CA VAL A 163 11.51 2.71 6.50
C VAL A 163 11.30 4.15 6.94
N TYR A 164 10.27 4.39 7.74
CA TYR A 164 9.89 5.73 8.16
C TYR A 164 10.52 6.16 9.48
N THR A 165 11.11 5.21 10.21
CA THR A 165 11.78 5.45 11.50
C THR A 165 10.91 6.23 12.49
N ILE A 166 9.60 6.01 12.46
CA ILE A 166 8.63 6.62 13.39
C ILE A 166 8.61 5.75 14.64
N ALA A 167 9.14 6.28 15.75
CA ALA A 167 9.22 5.56 17.01
C ALA A 167 7.83 5.13 17.52
N VAL A 168 7.70 3.87 17.93
CA VAL A 168 6.45 3.29 18.47
C VAL A 168 6.03 3.93 19.81
N GLN A 169 6.91 4.71 20.46
CA GLN A 169 6.67 5.29 21.79
C GLN A 169 7.21 6.71 22.03
N GLN A 170 7.68 7.43 21.01
CA GLN A 170 7.97 8.86 21.19
C GLN A 170 6.89 9.68 20.48
N GLN A 171 6.20 10.53 21.25
CA GLN A 171 5.42 11.63 20.71
C GLN A 171 6.32 12.39 19.76
N MET A 172 6.12 12.19 18.46
CA MET A 172 6.63 13.08 17.44
C MET A 172 6.31 14.50 17.92
N SER A 173 7.32 15.35 18.06
CA SER A 173 7.07 16.69 18.58
C SER A 173 6.05 17.39 17.66
N LEU A 174 5.15 18.21 18.21
CA LEU A 174 4.14 18.89 17.41
C LEU A 174 4.73 19.56 16.13
N PRO A 175 5.93 20.18 16.16
CA PRO A 175 6.56 20.72 14.95
C PRO A 175 7.03 19.66 13.95
N GLU A 176 7.53 18.50 14.39
CA GLU A 176 7.91 17.40 13.50
C GLU A 176 6.69 16.71 12.92
N PHE A 177 5.62 16.57 13.70
CA PHE A 177 4.33 16.07 13.25
C PHE A 177 3.70 17.01 12.25
N VAL A 178 3.69 18.31 12.53
CA VAL A 178 3.21 19.33 11.60
C VAL A 178 4.08 19.34 10.33
N ASN A 179 5.40 19.20 10.42
CA ASN A 179 6.25 19.09 9.23
C ASN A 179 6.04 17.79 8.44
N PHE A 180 5.86 16.67 9.12
CA PHE A 180 5.55 15.38 8.51
C PHE A 180 4.19 15.43 7.81
N VAL A 181 3.17 15.96 8.49
CA VAL A 181 1.83 16.21 7.95
C VAL A 181 1.91 17.22 6.81
N GLN A 182 2.56 18.36 6.93
CA GLN A 182 2.68 19.37 5.86
C GLN A 182 3.45 18.86 4.64
N LYS A 183 4.51 18.05 4.82
CA LYS A 183 5.20 17.37 3.72
C LYS A 183 4.38 16.23 3.12
N SER A 184 3.45 15.66 3.89
CA SER A 184 2.51 14.60 3.46
C SER A 184 1.21 15.17 2.88
N LEU A 185 0.86 16.42 3.20
CA LEU A 185 -0.22 17.19 2.64
C LEU A 185 0.25 17.77 1.30
N THR A 186 0.27 16.94 0.26
CA THR A 186 0.44 17.45 -1.11
C THR A 186 -0.81 18.26 -1.52
N LYS A 187 -0.78 18.93 -2.67
CA LYS A 187 -1.98 19.57 -3.25
C LYS A 187 -3.20 18.62 -3.27
N SER A 188 -2.97 17.31 -3.45
CA SER A 188 -4.02 16.28 -3.34
C SER A 188 -4.66 16.27 -1.96
N SER A 189 -3.92 16.38 -0.87
CA SER A 189 -4.52 16.37 0.48
C SER A 189 -5.33 17.63 0.78
N ILE A 190 -5.04 18.77 0.15
CA ILE A 190 -5.92 19.96 0.18
C ILE A 190 -7.20 19.70 -0.62
N GLU A 191 -7.12 19.00 -1.75
CA GLU A 191 -8.27 18.62 -2.57
C GLU A 191 -9.13 17.54 -1.88
N VAL A 192 -8.51 16.65 -1.11
CA VAL A 192 -9.17 15.66 -0.26
C VAL A 192 -9.79 16.30 0.97
N LEU A 193 -9.10 17.24 1.64
CA LEU A 193 -9.70 18.05 2.71
C LEU A 193 -10.88 18.87 2.15
N LYS A 194 -10.81 19.35 0.90
CA LYS A 194 -11.97 19.93 0.21
C LYS A 194 -13.09 18.91 0.01
N CYS A 195 -12.81 17.71 -0.52
CA CYS A 195 -13.81 16.64 -0.69
C CYS A 195 -14.47 16.20 0.64
N LEU A 196 -13.69 16.09 1.71
CA LEU A 196 -14.17 15.75 3.05
C LEU A 196 -14.92 16.92 3.71
N SER A 197 -14.48 18.17 3.53
CA SER A 197 -15.19 19.36 4.05
C SER A 197 -16.56 19.57 3.41
N VAL A 198 -16.73 19.21 2.13
CA VAL A 198 -18.03 19.24 1.45
C VAL A 198 -18.95 18.12 1.95
N SER A 199 -18.37 17.03 2.47
CA SER A 199 -19.11 15.88 3.00
C SER A 199 -19.52 16.02 4.47
N PHE A 200 -18.89 16.94 5.24
CA PHE A 200 -19.19 17.17 6.66
C PHE A 200 -20.23 18.30 6.91
N VAL A 201 -20.73 18.96 5.85
CA VAL A 201 -21.78 20.00 5.91
C VAL A 201 -23.13 19.46 5.41
N ARG A 202 -23.42 18.18 5.64
CA ARG A 202 -24.78 17.62 5.49
C ARG A 202 -25.17 16.79 6.69
#